data_AF-A0A972L080-F1
#
_entry.id   AF-A0A972L080-F1
#
_cell.length_a   1.000
_cell.length_b   1.000
_cell.length_c   1.000
_cell.angle_alpha   90.00
_cell.angle_beta   90.00
_cell.angle_gamma   90.00
#
_symmetry.space_group_name_H-M   'P 1'
#
loop_
_entity.id
_entity.type
_entity.pdbx_description
1 polymer ?
#
loop_
_entity_poly.entity_id
_entity_poly.type
_entity_poly.pdbx_seq_one_letter_code
_entity_poly.pdbx_strand_id
1 'polypeptide(L)' 'ELAILKSKAVGEPPLMYGIGAYFALRNAVRNFNPASNPPFDAPFTAEKALLALYAVRNNK' A
#
# COMPACT_ATOMS: atom_id res chain seq x y z
N GLU A 1 -20.46 21.95 -22.18
CA GLU A 1 -21.17 20.68 -21.93
C GLU A 1 -20.17 19.55 -22.05
N LEU A 2 -19.91 18.79 -20.98
CA LEU A 2 -18.96 17.68 -21.03
C LEU A 2 -19.70 16.36 -20.77
N ALA A 3 -19.36 15.34 -21.55
CA ALA A 3 -19.86 13.95 -21.57
C ALA A 3 -21.37 13.75 -21.83
N ILE A 4 -21.70 12.61 -22.48
CA ILE A 4 -23.10 12.23 -22.77
C ILE A 4 -23.88 12.12 -21.45
N LEU A 5 -25.03 12.79 -21.39
CA LEU A 5 -25.94 12.77 -20.24
C LEU A 5 -25.26 13.14 -18.90
N LYS A 6 -24.22 13.99 -18.92
CA LYS A 6 -23.43 14.36 -17.72
C LYS A 6 -22.78 13.13 -17.02
N SER A 7 -22.50 12.08 -17.78
CA SER A 7 -21.83 10.87 -17.28
C SER A 7 -20.36 11.11 -16.95
N LYS A 8 -19.74 10.14 -16.26
CA LYS A 8 -18.31 10.14 -15.95
C LYS A 8 -17.73 8.77 -16.30
N ALA A 9 -16.53 8.76 -16.86
CA ALA A 9 -15.77 7.53 -16.98
C ALA A 9 -15.32 7.07 -15.59
N VAL A 10 -15.74 5.86 -15.19
CA VAL A 10 -15.47 5.28 -13.87
C VAL A 10 -14.71 3.95 -13.94
N GLY A 11 -14.13 3.61 -15.11
CA GLY A 11 -13.37 2.37 -15.28
C GLY A 11 -12.05 2.37 -14.53
N GLU A 12 -11.19 3.36 -14.80
CA GLU A 12 -9.86 3.49 -14.17
C GLU A 12 -9.87 4.10 -12.75
N PRO A 13 -10.74 5.06 -12.39
CA PRO A 13 -10.71 5.67 -11.04
C PRO A 13 -10.75 4.67 -9.86
N PRO A 14 -11.50 3.55 -9.91
CA PRO A 14 -11.48 2.54 -8.85
C PRO A 14 -10.15 1.81 -8.68
N LEU A 15 -9.29 1.75 -9.70
CA LEU A 15 -7.95 1.15 -9.58
C LEU A 15 -7.15 1.82 -8.46
N MET A 16 -7.33 3.13 -8.29
CA MET A 16 -6.66 3.91 -7.24
C MET A 16 -7.09 3.49 -5.83
N TYR A 17 -8.26 2.88 -5.63
CA TYR A 17 -8.70 2.42 -4.31
C TYR A 17 -7.83 1.27 -3.76
N GLY A 18 -7.19 0.48 -4.62
CA GLY A 18 -6.25 -0.57 -4.21
C GLY A 18 -5.04 -0.03 -3.43
N ILE A 19 -4.68 1.24 -3.64
CA ILE A 19 -3.60 1.92 -2.93
C ILE A 19 -3.93 2.01 -1.42
N GLY A 20 -5.21 2.12 -1.04
CA GLY A 20 -5.64 2.12 0.36
C GLY A 20 -5.24 0.82 1.08
N ALA A 21 -5.42 -0.34 0.44
CA ALA A 21 -5.03 -1.63 1.01
C ALA A 21 -3.50 -1.73 1.20
N TYR A 22 -2.73 -1.21 0.26
CA TYR A 22 -1.27 -1.17 0.35
C TYR A 22 -0.80 -0.37 1.59
N PHE A 23 -1.37 0.81 1.83
CA PHE A 23 -1.03 1.61 3.01
C PHE A 23 -1.56 1.00 4.32
N ALA A 24 -2.72 0.33 4.29
CA ALA A 24 -3.25 -0.38 5.46
C ALA A 24 -2.28 -1.47 5.94
N LEU A 25 -1.76 -2.28 5.02
CA LEU A 25 -0.76 -3.31 5.35
C LEU A 25 0.54 -2.71 5.90
N ARG A 26 1.04 -1.62 5.30
CA ARG A 26 2.22 -0.90 5.83
C ARG A 26 2.01 -0.39 7.25
N ASN A 27 0.84 0.20 7.52
CA ASN A 27 0.51 0.70 8.86
C ASN A 27 0.43 -0.44 9.87
N ALA A 28 -0.13 -1.59 9.49
CA ALA A 28 -0.15 -2.78 10.34
C ALA A 28 1.26 -3.27 10.68
N VAL A 29 2.17 -3.34 9.69
CA VAL A 29 3.58 -3.71 9.92
C VAL A 29 4.27 -2.72 10.85
N ARG A 30 4.08 -1.41 10.66
CA ARG A 30 4.65 -0.37 11.54
C ARG A 30 4.10 -0.40 12.95
N ASN A 31 2.84 -0.80 13.12
CA ASN A 31 2.24 -0.96 14.44
C ASN A 31 2.82 -2.17 15.18
N PHE A 32 3.02 -3.29 14.47
CA PHE A 32 3.66 -4.48 15.04
C PHE A 32 5.15 -4.28 15.33
N ASN A 33 5.90 -3.71 14.38
CA ASN A 33 7.32 -3.42 14.50
C ASN A 33 7.57 -1.93 14.21
N PRO A 34 7.58 -1.06 15.24
CA PRO A 34 7.81 0.37 15.07
C PRO A 34 9.19 0.74 14.49
N ALA A 35 10.17 -0.15 14.57
CA ALA A 35 11.49 0.04 13.96
C ALA A 35 11.50 -0.34 12.47
N SER A 36 10.47 -1.01 11.96
CA SER A 36 10.35 -1.39 10.57
C SER A 36 10.00 -0.19 9.69
N ASN A 37 10.79 0.03 8.65
CA ASN A 37 10.54 1.04 7.63
C ASN A 37 10.63 0.41 6.22
N PRO A 38 9.61 -0.36 5.79
CA PRO A 38 9.65 -1.03 4.50
C PRO A 38 9.73 0.00 3.35
N PRO A 39 10.54 -0.20 2.30
CA PRO A 39 10.66 0.73 1.16
C PRO A 39 9.38 0.70 0.32
N PHE A 40 8.96 1.83 -0.27
CA PHE A 40 7.76 1.93 -1.13
C PHE A 40 7.88 1.12 -2.42
N ASP A 41 7.69 -0.18 -2.30
CA ASP A 41 7.79 -1.17 -3.35
C ASP A 41 6.50 -1.99 -3.38
N ALA A 42 5.78 -1.91 -4.50
CA ALA A 42 4.53 -2.63 -4.75
C ALA A 42 4.77 -3.76 -5.77
N PRO A 43 4.05 -4.90 -5.70
CA PRO A 43 3.04 -5.23 -4.69
C PRO A 43 3.68 -5.54 -3.33
N PHE A 44 2.90 -5.35 -2.26
CA PHE A 44 3.34 -5.73 -0.91
C PHE A 44 2.99 -7.21 -0.68
N THR A 45 3.86 -8.09 -1.16
CA THR A 45 3.67 -9.54 -1.11
C THR A 45 3.79 -10.09 0.31
N ALA A 46 3.35 -11.33 0.51
CA ALA A 46 3.45 -12.00 1.82
C ALA A 46 4.91 -12.11 2.29
N GLU A 47 5.86 -12.34 1.38
CA GLU A 47 7.29 -12.40 1.70
C GLU A 47 7.80 -11.04 2.17
N LYS A 48 7.45 -9.95 1.46
CA LYS A 48 7.82 -8.58 1.87
C LYS A 48 7.19 -8.22 3.22
N ALA A 49 5.95 -8.66 3.47
CA ALA A 49 5.29 -8.45 4.76
C ALA A 49 6.02 -9.21 5.88
N LEU A 50 6.33 -10.50 5.68
CA LEU A 50 7.06 -11.31 6.65
C LEU A 50 8.43 -10.73 6.98
N LEU A 51 9.20 -10.36 5.95
CA LEU A 51 10.52 -9.75 6.11
C LEU A 51 10.43 -8.41 6.84
N ALA A 52 9.41 -7.59 6.55
CA ALA A 52 9.24 -6.30 7.20
C ALA A 52 8.78 -6.43 8.67
N LEU A 53 7.96 -7.43 9.01
CA LEU A 53 7.54 -7.70 10.39
C LEU A 53 8.75 -8.07 11.27
N TYR A 54 9.64 -8.93 10.77
CA TYR A 54 10.77 -9.47 11.52
C TYR A 54 12.14 -8.88 11.14
N ALA A 55 12.16 -7.76 10.43
CA ALA A 55 13.39 -7.05 10.10
C ALA A 55 14.11 -6.65 11.40
N VAL A 56 15.27 -7.28 11.66
CA VAL A 56 16.14 -6.91 12.77
C VAL A 56 16.86 -5.62 12.41
N ARG A 57 16.87 -4.66 13.34
CA ARG A 57 17.53 -3.37 13.16
C ARG A 57 19.05 -3.57 13.11
N ASN A 58 19.59 -3.80 11.91
CA ASN A 58 21.03 -3.70 11.68
C ASN A 58 21.41 -2.21 11.73
N ASN A 59 21.60 -1.69 12.94
CA ASN A 59 22.29 -0.42 13.14
C ASN A 59 23.73 -0.63 12.66
N LYS A 60 24.04 -0.19 11.44
CA LYS A 60 25.36 0.34 11.14
C LYS A 60 25.37 1.81 11.52
#